data_AF-G0TXU0-F1
#
_entry.id   AF-G0TXU0-F1
#
_cell.length_a   1.000
_cell.length_b   1.000
_cell.length_c   1.000
_cell.angle_alpha   90.00
_cell.angle_beta   90.00
_cell.angle_gamma   90.00
#
_symmetry.space_group_name_H-M   'P 1'
#
loop_
_entity.id
_entity.type
_entity.pdbx_description
1 polymer ?
#
loop_
_entity_poly.entity_id
_entity_poly.type
_entity_poly.pdbx_seq_one_letter_code
_entity_poly.pdbx_strand_id
1 'polypeptide(L)'
;VQRCVQELASESGAQRLCIRSQRPQKLLCEVLLHFVKISTANQDPALQDCLAALREILQLVNLDSLIDFLLHREIPRLCLTVGLTDLLTAMLIPSCAQRMSASEWSSLLGALESESSKCRASSLCIVMEAMQHARAECIAQISTQFHQAVKETLLRGSSELAPTDLYVLLGKINEQKHVEADFWDKEGADSQTIFSGACAAGNLHLVEALWDLNLVRDPNRVQSDQTTALMQAVMCGSTYVVQWFCNHAPGPTLMSFKYVHPLQGSILDIAPKSDSGMYDLLKRKIIKLDDSKDTPKRFANTI
;
A
#
# COMPACT_ATOMS: atom_id res chain seq x y z
N VAL A 1 -34.98 -6.32 -1.46
CA VAL A 1 -34.45 -5.01 -0.99
C VAL A 1 -35.58 -4.05 -0.64
N GLN A 2 -36.42 -3.65 -1.60
CA GLN A 2 -37.52 -2.70 -1.36
C GLN A 2 -38.44 -3.09 -0.18
N ARG A 3 -38.78 -4.38 -0.05
CA ARG A 3 -39.50 -4.91 1.12
C ARG A 3 -38.74 -4.78 2.44
N CYS A 4 -37.42 -5.03 2.43
CA CYS A 4 -36.54 -4.83 3.60
C CYS A 4 -36.49 -3.35 3.99
N VAL A 5 -36.38 -2.44 3.01
CA VAL A 5 -36.38 -1.00 3.23
C VAL A 5 -37.72 -0.53 3.76
N GLN A 6 -38.83 -1.05 3.26
CA GLN A 6 -40.18 -0.76 3.76
C GLN A 6 -40.42 -1.30 5.18
N GLU A 7 -39.91 -2.51 5.49
CA GLU A 7 -39.95 -3.10 6.84
C GLU A 7 -39.04 -2.35 7.83
N LEU A 8 -37.90 -1.82 7.37
CA LEU A 8 -37.03 -0.95 8.18
C LEU A 8 -37.63 0.44 8.39
N ALA A 9 -38.21 1.04 7.35
CA ALA A 9 -38.84 2.36 7.41
C ALA A 9 -40.11 2.37 8.29
N SER A 10 -40.87 1.27 8.33
CA SER A 10 -42.05 1.16 9.20
C SER A 10 -41.69 1.04 10.69
N GLU A 11 -40.48 0.58 11.03
CA GLU A 11 -39.95 0.59 12.39
C GLU A 11 -39.31 1.94 12.79
N SER A 12 -39.13 2.89 11.84
CA SER A 12 -38.30 4.09 12.03
C SER A 12 -39.09 5.40 12.07
N GLY A 13 -39.55 5.79 13.25
CA GLY A 13 -39.91 7.20 13.54
C GLY A 13 -38.70 8.08 13.90
N ALA A 14 -37.46 7.56 13.82
CA ALA A 14 -36.27 8.17 14.42
C ALA A 14 -35.11 8.35 13.43
N GLN A 15 -34.25 9.35 13.70
CA GLN A 15 -33.03 9.66 12.93
C GLN A 15 -31.97 8.54 12.93
N ARG A 16 -32.12 7.51 13.78
CA ARG A 16 -31.28 6.30 13.81
C ARG A 16 -32.13 5.05 14.03
N LEU A 17 -31.87 4.04 13.21
CA LEU A 17 -32.52 2.73 13.22
C LEU A 17 -31.82 1.79 14.21
N CYS A 18 -32.46 1.54 15.36
CA CYS A 18 -31.99 0.52 16.30
C CYS A 18 -32.69 -0.80 16.00
N ILE A 19 -32.08 -1.63 15.16
CA ILE A 19 -32.58 -2.99 14.88
C ILE A 19 -32.23 -3.85 16.09
N ARG A 20 -33.19 -4.10 16.99
CA ARG A 20 -32.97 -4.90 18.21
C ARG A 20 -33.15 -6.39 18.02
N SER A 21 -33.93 -6.80 17.02
CA SER A 21 -34.20 -8.21 16.74
C SER A 21 -33.07 -8.82 15.91
N GLN A 22 -32.65 -10.04 16.23
CA GLN A 22 -31.63 -10.76 15.47
C GLN A 22 -32.06 -11.07 14.03
N ARG A 23 -33.37 -11.22 13.77
CA ARG A 23 -33.86 -11.63 12.46
C ARG A 23 -33.65 -10.56 11.36
N PRO A 24 -34.04 -9.29 11.55
CA PRO A 24 -33.75 -8.25 10.56
C PRO A 24 -32.25 -7.93 10.44
N GLN A 25 -31.48 -8.04 11.53
CA GLN A 25 -30.01 -7.91 11.49
C GLN A 25 -29.38 -8.95 10.55
N LYS A 26 -29.76 -10.23 10.72
CA LYS A 26 -29.30 -11.32 9.88
C LYS A 26 -29.71 -11.11 8.41
N LEU A 27 -30.95 -10.70 8.17
CA LEU A 27 -31.46 -10.45 6.83
C LEU A 27 -30.70 -9.31 6.13
N LEU A 28 -30.42 -8.21 6.83
CA LEU A 28 -29.62 -7.11 6.30
C LEU A 28 -28.20 -7.58 5.92
N CYS A 29 -27.55 -8.38 6.78
CA CYS A 29 -26.23 -8.94 6.48
C CYS A 29 -26.27 -9.91 5.29
N GLU A 30 -27.32 -10.72 5.15
CA GLU A 30 -27.51 -11.61 3.99
C GLU A 30 -27.72 -10.82 2.70
N VAL A 31 -28.47 -9.73 2.76
CA VAL A 31 -28.64 -8.80 1.63
C VAL A 31 -27.29 -8.19 1.26
N LEU A 32 -26.56 -7.60 2.21
CA LEU A 32 -25.23 -7.02 1.96
C LEU A 32 -24.28 -8.05 1.32
N LEU A 33 -24.20 -9.24 1.90
CA LEU A 33 -23.35 -10.32 1.38
C LEU A 33 -23.73 -10.69 -0.07
N HIS A 34 -25.02 -10.78 -0.37
CA HIS A 34 -25.50 -11.08 -1.72
C HIS A 34 -25.12 -9.97 -2.71
N PHE A 35 -25.26 -8.70 -2.32
CA PHE A 35 -24.90 -7.57 -3.16
C PHE A 35 -23.39 -7.51 -3.46
N VAL A 36 -22.55 -7.73 -2.45
CA VAL A 36 -21.10 -7.78 -2.64
C VAL A 36 -20.72 -8.90 -3.62
N LYS A 37 -21.35 -10.08 -3.49
CA LYS A 37 -21.14 -11.22 -4.41
C LYS A 37 -21.68 -11.01 -5.83
N ILE A 38 -22.70 -10.17 -6.02
CA ILE A 38 -23.15 -9.82 -7.37
C ILE A 38 -22.20 -8.77 -7.97
N SER A 39 -21.71 -7.84 -7.15
CA SER A 39 -20.77 -6.80 -7.57
C SER A 39 -19.43 -7.34 -8.04
N THR A 40 -19.00 -8.51 -7.54
CA THR A 40 -17.83 -9.22 -8.10
C THR A 40 -18.04 -9.66 -9.56
N ALA A 41 -19.30 -9.85 -9.99
CA ALA A 41 -19.63 -10.52 -11.24
C ALA A 41 -20.04 -9.57 -12.37
N ASN A 42 -20.56 -8.37 -12.08
CA ASN A 42 -21.16 -7.48 -13.08
C ASN A 42 -20.93 -5.99 -12.79
N GLN A 43 -20.66 -5.20 -13.84
CA GLN A 43 -20.61 -3.73 -13.81
C GLN A 43 -21.96 -3.11 -14.22
N ASP A 44 -23.06 -3.56 -13.61
CA ASP A 44 -24.40 -3.08 -13.95
C ASP A 44 -24.69 -1.71 -13.28
N PRO A 45 -25.10 -0.66 -14.03
CA PRO A 45 -25.51 0.63 -13.46
C PRO A 45 -26.61 0.52 -12.40
N ALA A 46 -27.57 -0.41 -12.53
CA ALA A 46 -28.64 -0.60 -11.55
C ALA A 46 -28.10 -1.08 -10.18
N LEU A 47 -26.92 -1.70 -10.18
CA LEU A 47 -26.23 -2.11 -8.96
C LEU A 47 -25.71 -0.89 -8.18
N GLN A 48 -25.33 0.19 -8.86
CA GLN A 48 -24.82 1.41 -8.22
C GLN A 48 -25.90 2.11 -7.38
N ASP A 49 -27.12 2.22 -7.91
CA ASP A 49 -28.26 2.77 -7.16
C ASP A 49 -28.57 1.93 -5.91
N CYS A 50 -28.46 0.61 -6.03
CA CYS A 50 -28.64 -0.29 -4.89
C CYS A 50 -27.51 -0.15 -3.86
N LEU A 51 -26.26 0.02 -4.29
CA LEU A 51 -25.12 0.25 -3.40
C LEU A 51 -25.25 1.58 -2.65
N ALA A 52 -25.69 2.64 -3.34
CA ALA A 52 -25.99 3.92 -2.72
C ALA A 52 -27.08 3.78 -1.64
N ALA A 53 -28.19 3.11 -1.95
CA ALA A 53 -29.24 2.85 -0.97
C ALA A 53 -28.75 2.01 0.23
N LEU A 54 -27.93 0.98 -0.01
CA LEU A 54 -27.35 0.17 1.08
C LEU A 54 -26.41 0.98 1.98
N ARG A 55 -25.63 1.89 1.39
CA ARG A 55 -24.78 2.82 2.14
C ARG A 55 -25.63 3.72 3.04
N GLU A 56 -26.69 4.31 2.51
CA GLU A 56 -27.61 5.15 3.31
C GLU A 56 -28.23 4.34 4.47
N ILE A 57 -28.65 3.10 4.21
CA ILE A 57 -29.18 2.22 5.26
C ILE A 57 -28.12 1.96 6.34
N LEU A 58 -26.88 1.65 5.97
CA LEU A 58 -25.79 1.42 6.92
C LEU A 58 -25.49 2.65 7.77
N GLN A 59 -25.63 3.86 7.21
CA GLN A 59 -25.45 5.11 7.95
C GLN A 59 -26.59 5.39 8.95
N LEU A 60 -27.80 4.90 8.66
CA LEU A 60 -28.95 5.06 9.55
C LEU A 60 -29.01 4.00 10.64
N VAL A 61 -28.48 2.79 10.41
CA VAL A 61 -28.56 1.67 11.34
C VAL A 61 -27.47 1.76 12.42
N ASN A 62 -27.82 1.40 13.66
CA ASN A 62 -26.81 1.17 14.69
C ASN A 62 -25.99 -0.10 14.40
N LEU A 63 -24.80 0.11 13.84
CA LEU A 63 -23.87 -0.94 13.44
C LEU A 63 -23.35 -1.79 14.60
N ASP A 64 -23.35 -1.31 15.85
CA ASP A 64 -22.81 -2.08 17.00
C ASP A 64 -23.46 -3.46 17.14
N SER A 65 -24.75 -3.53 16.80
CA SER A 65 -25.56 -4.75 16.83
C SER A 65 -25.32 -5.69 15.64
N LEU A 66 -24.66 -5.20 14.58
CA LEU A 66 -24.38 -5.93 13.34
C LEU A 66 -22.93 -6.40 13.23
N ILE A 67 -22.00 -5.81 13.99
CA ILE A 67 -20.55 -6.09 13.86
C ILE A 67 -20.25 -7.58 13.85
N ASP A 68 -20.78 -8.35 14.81
CA ASP A 68 -20.50 -9.79 14.89
C ASP A 68 -20.96 -10.55 13.63
N PHE A 69 -22.10 -10.16 13.05
CA PHE A 69 -22.59 -10.74 11.81
C PHE A 69 -21.75 -10.31 10.59
N LEU A 70 -21.36 -9.04 10.52
CA LEU A 70 -20.53 -8.49 9.44
C LEU A 70 -19.16 -9.19 9.42
N LEU A 71 -18.52 -9.33 10.59
CA LEU A 71 -17.22 -9.97 10.75
C LEU A 71 -17.29 -11.49 10.51
N HIS A 72 -18.28 -12.17 11.11
CA HIS A 72 -18.46 -13.63 10.90
C HIS A 72 -18.72 -14.00 9.43
N ARG A 73 -19.31 -13.09 8.65
CA ARG A 73 -19.54 -13.28 7.21
C ARG A 73 -18.44 -12.70 6.33
N GLU A 74 -17.37 -12.17 6.92
CA GLU A 74 -16.24 -11.54 6.24
C GLU A 74 -16.64 -10.44 5.24
N ILE A 75 -17.76 -9.75 5.48
CA ILE A 75 -18.29 -8.76 4.54
C ILE A 75 -17.29 -7.61 4.29
N PRO A 76 -16.58 -7.06 5.31
CA PRO A 76 -15.54 -6.06 5.07
C PRO A 76 -14.44 -6.55 4.14
N ARG A 77 -13.97 -7.80 4.32
CA ARG A 77 -12.95 -8.41 3.47
C ARG A 77 -13.41 -8.54 2.02
N LEU A 78 -14.66 -8.95 1.82
CA LEU A 78 -15.25 -9.07 0.49
C LEU A 78 -15.43 -7.70 -0.17
N CYS A 79 -15.92 -6.69 0.54
CA CYS A 79 -16.01 -5.32 0.04
C CYS A 79 -14.64 -4.81 -0.42
N LEU A 80 -13.60 -5.07 0.37
CA LEU A 80 -12.23 -4.71 0.05
C LEU A 80 -11.75 -5.41 -1.24
N THR A 81 -11.95 -6.72 -1.34
CA THR A 81 -11.53 -7.50 -2.52
C THR A 81 -12.15 -6.98 -3.82
N VAL A 82 -13.39 -6.46 -3.74
CA VAL A 82 -14.15 -5.91 -4.88
C VAL A 82 -13.84 -4.44 -5.15
N GLY A 83 -13.24 -3.72 -4.19
CA GLY A 83 -13.06 -2.27 -4.27
C GLY A 83 -14.30 -1.44 -3.91
N LEU A 84 -15.24 -1.99 -3.12
CA LEU A 84 -16.43 -1.29 -2.63
C LEU A 84 -16.09 -0.39 -1.42
N THR A 85 -15.24 0.61 -1.65
CA THR A 85 -14.67 1.50 -0.62
C THR A 85 -15.72 2.27 0.18
N ASP A 86 -16.82 2.68 -0.44
CA ASP A 86 -17.93 3.36 0.24
C ASP A 86 -18.60 2.48 1.31
N LEU A 87 -18.89 1.22 0.95
CA LEU A 87 -19.46 0.26 1.91
C LEU A 87 -18.43 -0.12 2.97
N LEU A 88 -17.16 -0.29 2.57
CA LEU A 88 -16.08 -0.56 3.50
C LEU A 88 -15.96 0.55 4.56
N THR A 89 -15.98 1.81 4.13
CA THR A 89 -15.97 3.01 5.00
C THR A 89 -17.16 3.01 5.95
N ALA A 90 -18.36 2.67 5.45
CA ALA A 90 -19.54 2.62 6.28
C ALA A 90 -19.47 1.51 7.35
N MET A 91 -18.77 0.40 7.10
CA MET A 91 -18.69 -0.74 8.02
C MET A 91 -17.52 -0.69 8.98
N LEU A 92 -16.35 -0.19 8.56
CA LEU A 92 -15.12 -0.14 9.37
C LEU A 92 -15.10 1.06 10.32
N ILE A 93 -16.20 1.26 11.04
CA ILE A 93 -16.30 2.27 12.09
C ILE A 93 -15.43 1.89 13.31
N PRO A 94 -15.14 2.84 14.23
CA PRO A 94 -14.28 2.58 15.39
C PRO A 94 -14.69 1.37 16.24
N SER A 95 -15.99 1.16 16.47
CA SER A 95 -16.46 0.01 17.26
C SER A 95 -16.26 -1.33 16.54
N CYS A 96 -16.33 -1.35 15.21
CA CYS A 96 -16.01 -2.53 14.40
C CYS A 96 -14.52 -2.88 14.56
N ALA A 97 -13.65 -1.89 14.34
CA ALA A 97 -12.20 -2.04 14.46
C ALA A 97 -11.73 -2.51 15.86
N GLN A 98 -12.36 -2.01 16.92
CA GLN A 98 -12.08 -2.43 18.30
C GLN A 98 -12.43 -3.89 18.57
N ARG A 99 -13.51 -4.39 17.95
CA ARG A 99 -14.01 -5.76 18.15
C ARG A 99 -13.30 -6.79 17.30
N MET A 100 -12.69 -6.39 16.19
CA MET A 100 -11.91 -7.29 15.35
C MET A 100 -10.78 -7.97 16.13
N SER A 101 -10.62 -9.26 15.87
CA SER A 101 -9.52 -10.12 16.29
C SER A 101 -8.32 -9.96 15.36
N ALA A 102 -7.14 -10.43 15.80
CA ALA A 102 -5.94 -10.43 14.96
C ALA A 102 -6.14 -11.23 13.66
N SER A 103 -6.85 -12.37 13.71
CA SER A 103 -7.14 -13.17 12.51
C SER A 103 -8.04 -12.44 11.51
N GLU A 104 -9.04 -11.69 11.98
CA GLU A 104 -9.91 -10.91 11.10
C GLU A 104 -9.14 -9.74 10.45
N TRP A 105 -8.27 -9.07 11.22
CA TRP A 105 -7.37 -8.06 10.68
C TRP A 105 -6.38 -8.63 9.66
N SER A 106 -5.72 -9.75 9.97
CA SER A 106 -4.82 -10.41 9.02
C SER A 106 -5.55 -10.83 7.73
N SER A 107 -6.78 -11.32 7.84
CA SER A 107 -7.61 -11.69 6.68
C SER A 107 -7.98 -10.46 5.83
N LEU A 108 -8.29 -9.33 6.47
CA LEU A 108 -8.56 -8.06 5.78
C LEU A 108 -7.30 -7.50 5.09
N LEU A 109 -6.14 -7.51 5.76
CA LEU A 109 -4.86 -7.06 5.21
C LEU A 109 -4.41 -7.95 4.04
N GLY A 110 -4.56 -9.28 4.16
CA GLY A 110 -4.27 -10.19 3.05
C GLY A 110 -5.18 -9.96 1.84
N ALA A 111 -6.41 -9.48 2.05
CA ALA A 111 -7.30 -9.12 0.95
C ALA A 111 -6.80 -7.88 0.16
N LEU A 112 -6.14 -6.91 0.81
CA LEU A 112 -5.52 -5.75 0.12
C LEU A 112 -4.45 -6.18 -0.89
N GLU A 113 -3.66 -7.18 -0.54
CA GLU A 113 -2.64 -7.75 -1.42
C GLU A 113 -3.28 -8.30 -2.71
N SER A 114 -4.43 -8.98 -2.55
CA SER A 114 -5.19 -9.58 -3.66
C SER A 114 -6.15 -8.63 -4.39
N GLU A 115 -6.36 -7.42 -3.88
CA GLU A 115 -7.34 -6.49 -4.45
C GLU A 115 -6.95 -6.09 -5.88
N SER A 116 -7.71 -6.51 -6.89
CA SER A 116 -7.43 -6.15 -8.28
C SER A 116 -8.02 -4.79 -8.68
N SER A 117 -8.64 -4.09 -7.74
CA SER A 117 -9.36 -2.84 -7.99
C SER A 117 -8.39 -1.64 -8.02
N LYS A 118 -8.77 -0.61 -8.79
CA LYS A 118 -8.06 0.68 -8.79
C LYS A 118 -8.20 1.47 -7.48
N CYS A 119 -9.04 0.99 -6.57
CA CYS A 119 -9.32 1.64 -5.31
C CYS A 119 -8.37 1.21 -4.19
N ARG A 120 -7.35 0.38 -4.47
CA ARG A 120 -6.46 -0.19 -3.44
C ARG A 120 -5.86 0.86 -2.50
N ALA A 121 -5.41 2.00 -3.02
CA ALA A 121 -4.88 3.09 -2.19
C ALA A 121 -5.93 3.69 -1.24
N SER A 122 -7.16 3.86 -1.71
CA SER A 122 -8.29 4.30 -0.90
C SER A 122 -8.69 3.24 0.12
N SER A 123 -8.73 1.97 -0.27
CA SER A 123 -8.97 0.83 0.63
C SER A 123 -7.93 0.80 1.76
N LEU A 124 -6.65 0.99 1.44
CA LEU A 124 -5.58 1.06 2.43
C LEU A 124 -5.79 2.24 3.40
N CYS A 125 -6.16 3.43 2.91
CA CYS A 125 -6.46 4.58 3.77
C CYS A 125 -7.59 4.26 4.77
N ILE A 126 -8.68 3.65 4.30
CA ILE A 126 -9.81 3.27 5.15
C ILE A 126 -9.37 2.25 6.22
N VAL A 127 -8.58 1.25 5.83
CA VAL A 127 -8.05 0.24 6.74
C VAL A 127 -7.13 0.87 7.79
N MET A 128 -6.24 1.79 7.39
CA MET A 128 -5.36 2.50 8.31
C MET A 128 -6.13 3.37 9.30
N GLU A 129 -7.13 4.12 8.83
CA GLU A 129 -8.01 4.93 9.69
C GLU A 129 -8.73 4.05 10.72
N ALA A 130 -9.25 2.89 10.30
CA ALA A 130 -9.87 1.92 11.20
C ALA A 130 -8.86 1.33 12.20
N MET A 131 -7.63 1.03 11.77
CA MET A 131 -6.57 0.48 12.62
C MET A 131 -6.19 1.40 13.79
N GLN A 132 -6.39 2.72 13.69
CA GLN A 132 -6.17 3.66 14.81
C GLN A 132 -7.04 3.35 16.03
N HIS A 133 -8.14 2.61 15.83
CA HIS A 133 -9.06 2.19 16.89
C HIS A 133 -8.85 0.73 17.30
N ALA A 134 -7.95 -0.02 16.65
CA ALA A 134 -7.70 -1.40 17.00
C ALA A 134 -7.00 -1.52 18.35
N ARG A 135 -7.17 -2.68 19.00
CA ARG A 135 -6.47 -3.01 20.25
C ARG A 135 -4.97 -3.14 19.99
N ALA A 136 -4.14 -2.57 20.87
CA ALA A 136 -2.68 -2.57 20.72
C ALA A 136 -2.10 -3.99 20.57
N GLU A 137 -2.64 -4.96 21.31
CA GLU A 137 -2.25 -6.38 21.20
C GLU A 137 -2.52 -6.95 19.80
N CYS A 138 -3.61 -6.55 19.15
CA CYS A 138 -3.91 -6.97 17.79
C CYS A 138 -2.95 -6.33 16.79
N ILE A 139 -2.66 -5.02 16.94
CA ILE A 139 -1.70 -4.31 16.08
C ILE A 139 -0.32 -4.98 16.10
N ALA A 140 0.17 -5.36 17.29
CA ALA A 140 1.46 -6.04 17.41
C ALA A 140 1.48 -7.40 16.68
N GLN A 141 0.36 -8.13 16.67
CA GLN A 141 0.26 -9.44 15.99
C GLN A 141 0.17 -9.33 14.46
N ILE A 142 -0.31 -8.20 13.94
CA ILE A 142 -0.54 -7.99 12.50
C ILE A 142 0.48 -7.06 11.85
N SER A 143 1.51 -6.59 12.57
CA SER A 143 2.44 -5.57 12.09
C SER A 143 3.16 -5.99 10.80
N THR A 144 3.56 -7.26 10.69
CA THR A 144 4.20 -7.81 9.50
C THR A 144 3.25 -7.83 8.29
N GLN A 145 2.00 -8.27 8.48
CA GLN A 145 0.98 -8.27 7.43
C GLN A 145 0.61 -6.85 7.01
N PHE A 146 0.60 -5.91 7.95
CA PHE A 146 0.35 -4.51 7.65
C PHE A 146 1.48 -3.92 6.79
N HIS A 147 2.75 -4.17 7.15
CA HIS A 147 3.89 -3.77 6.34
C HIS A 147 3.82 -4.36 4.93
N GLN A 148 3.50 -5.65 4.80
CA GLN A 148 3.36 -6.30 3.51
C GLN A 148 2.22 -5.70 2.67
N ALA A 149 1.05 -5.47 3.26
CA ALA A 149 -0.10 -4.87 2.58
C ALA A 149 0.21 -3.44 2.09
N VAL A 150 0.89 -2.62 2.91
CA VAL A 150 1.35 -1.28 2.49
C VAL A 150 2.34 -1.39 1.35
N LYS A 151 3.35 -2.25 1.47
CA LYS A 151 4.36 -2.46 0.43
C LYS A 151 3.71 -2.85 -0.90
N GLU A 152 2.88 -3.89 -0.93
CA GLU A 152 2.19 -4.33 -2.15
C GLU A 152 1.29 -3.23 -2.72
N THR A 153 0.62 -2.46 -1.86
CA THR A 153 -0.23 -1.35 -2.30
C THR A 153 0.57 -0.25 -2.97
N LEU A 154 1.70 0.13 -2.40
CA LEU A 154 2.58 1.14 -3.00
C LEU A 154 3.20 0.61 -4.30
N LEU A 155 3.73 -0.62 -4.32
CA LEU A 155 4.38 -1.16 -5.52
C LEU A 155 3.44 -1.35 -6.70
N ARG A 156 2.20 -1.83 -6.46
CA ARG A 156 1.23 -2.09 -7.52
C ARG A 156 0.30 -0.94 -7.83
N GLY A 157 -0.05 -0.13 -6.82
CA GLY A 157 -1.09 0.91 -6.92
C GLY A 157 -0.56 2.30 -7.22
N SER A 158 0.72 2.60 -6.97
CA SER A 158 1.22 3.98 -7.15
C SER A 158 1.30 4.44 -8.60
N SER A 159 1.33 3.52 -9.58
CA SER A 159 1.22 3.87 -11.00
C SER A 159 -0.17 4.37 -11.40
N GLU A 160 -1.19 4.06 -10.61
CA GLU A 160 -2.58 4.46 -10.84
C GLU A 160 -2.94 5.76 -10.09
N LEU A 161 -2.09 6.19 -9.17
CA LEU A 161 -2.27 7.42 -8.40
C LEU A 161 -1.71 8.62 -9.16
N ALA A 162 -2.40 9.76 -9.05
CA ALA A 162 -1.78 11.02 -9.40
C ALA A 162 -0.59 11.27 -8.45
N PRO A 163 0.50 11.92 -8.91
CA PRO A 163 1.66 12.18 -8.07
C PRO A 163 1.29 12.83 -6.73
N THR A 164 0.42 13.83 -6.72
CA THR A 164 -0.05 14.50 -5.49
C THR A 164 -0.70 13.53 -4.50
N ASP A 165 -1.49 12.57 -4.99
CA ASP A 165 -2.19 11.61 -4.15
C ASP A 165 -1.23 10.59 -3.54
N LEU A 166 -0.16 10.24 -4.27
CA LEU A 166 0.90 9.40 -3.74
C LEU A 166 1.64 10.05 -2.56
N TYR A 167 1.97 11.34 -2.67
CA TYR A 167 2.59 12.08 -1.57
C TYR A 167 1.67 12.15 -0.34
N VAL A 168 0.37 12.40 -0.55
CA VAL A 168 -0.63 12.40 0.52
C VAL A 168 -0.71 11.02 1.18
N LEU A 169 -0.72 9.94 0.40
CA LEU A 169 -0.75 8.57 0.91
C LEU A 169 0.51 8.26 1.76
N LEU A 170 1.70 8.57 1.25
CA LEU A 170 2.96 8.34 1.96
C LEU A 170 3.03 9.17 3.26
N GLY A 171 2.57 10.42 3.23
CA GLY A 171 2.45 11.25 4.43
C GLY A 171 1.52 10.62 5.47
N LYS A 172 0.33 10.19 5.05
CA LYS A 172 -0.62 9.48 5.92
C LYS A 172 -0.03 8.20 6.53
N ILE A 173 0.74 7.43 5.76
CA ILE A 173 1.43 6.23 6.26
C ILE A 173 2.45 6.62 7.31
N ASN A 174 3.30 7.60 7.02
CA ASN A 174 4.36 8.03 7.93
C ASN A 174 3.84 8.64 9.24
N GLU A 175 2.64 9.22 9.23
CA GLU A 175 1.98 9.78 10.42
C GLU A 175 1.25 8.73 11.28
N GLN A 176 1.15 7.47 10.83
CA GLN A 176 0.47 6.45 11.63
C GLN A 176 1.27 6.13 12.90
N LYS A 177 0.58 6.14 14.04
CA LYS A 177 1.15 5.79 15.35
C LYS A 177 1.67 4.35 15.43
N HIS A 178 1.24 3.49 14.52
CA HIS A 178 1.55 2.06 14.49
C HIS A 178 2.66 1.71 13.49
N VAL A 179 3.20 2.70 12.78
CA VAL A 179 4.35 2.51 11.90
C VAL A 179 5.62 2.55 12.74
N GLU A 180 6.34 1.42 12.77
CA GLU A 180 7.61 1.28 13.48
C GLU A 180 8.66 2.24 12.89
N ALA A 181 9.64 2.66 13.69
CA ALA A 181 10.65 3.60 13.22
C ALA A 181 11.45 3.05 12.04
N ASP A 182 11.66 1.74 11.95
CA ASP A 182 12.38 1.04 10.89
C ASP A 182 11.46 0.52 9.77
N PHE A 183 10.17 0.90 9.76
CA PHE A 183 9.20 0.42 8.79
C PHE A 183 9.67 0.52 7.33
N TRP A 184 10.23 1.67 6.93
CA TRP A 184 10.69 1.90 5.56
C TRP A 184 11.96 1.11 5.20
N ASP A 185 12.72 0.68 6.21
CA ASP A 185 13.97 -0.07 6.08
C ASP A 185 13.77 -1.58 6.24
N LYS A 186 12.54 -2.03 6.52
CA LYS A 186 12.21 -3.44 6.76
C LYS A 186 12.07 -4.18 5.43
N GLU A 187 12.72 -5.33 5.35
CA GLU A 187 12.63 -6.19 4.18
C GLU A 187 11.39 -7.09 4.27
N GLY A 188 10.70 -7.24 3.14
CA GLY A 188 9.62 -8.21 2.98
C GLY A 188 10.14 -9.64 2.81
N ALA A 189 9.23 -10.59 2.59
CA ALA A 189 9.59 -11.99 2.35
C ALA A 189 10.44 -12.21 1.08
N ASP A 190 10.42 -11.25 0.16
CA ASP A 190 11.20 -11.15 -1.07
C ASP A 190 12.58 -10.50 -0.87
N SER A 191 13.04 -10.30 0.37
CA SER A 191 14.32 -9.62 0.68
C SER A 191 14.41 -8.17 0.19
N GLN A 192 13.28 -7.52 -0.08
CA GLN A 192 13.27 -6.13 -0.56
C GLN A 192 12.59 -5.21 0.45
N THR A 193 13.20 -4.04 0.67
CA THR A 193 12.53 -2.88 1.26
C THR A 193 11.50 -2.30 0.28
N ILE A 194 10.64 -1.40 0.73
CA ILE A 194 9.71 -0.67 -0.17
C ILE A 194 10.51 0.10 -1.25
N PHE A 195 11.62 0.74 -0.88
CA PHE A 195 12.47 1.49 -1.80
C PHE A 195 13.14 0.60 -2.85
N SER A 196 13.78 -0.50 -2.44
CA SER A 196 14.42 -1.43 -3.38
C SER A 196 13.40 -2.13 -4.28
N GLY A 197 12.21 -2.43 -3.77
CA GLY A 197 11.10 -2.95 -4.57
C GLY A 197 10.58 -1.94 -5.60
N ALA A 198 10.47 -0.65 -5.23
CA ALA A 198 10.08 0.40 -6.18
C ALA A 198 11.12 0.55 -7.30
N CYS A 199 12.39 0.41 -6.96
CA CYS A 199 13.49 0.41 -7.92
C CYS A 199 13.42 -0.79 -8.88
N ALA A 200 13.22 -2.00 -8.36
CA ALA A 200 13.04 -3.23 -9.14
C ALA A 200 11.84 -3.10 -10.10
N ALA A 201 10.70 -2.63 -9.60
CA ALA A 201 9.48 -2.43 -10.38
C ALA A 201 9.57 -1.29 -11.42
N GLY A 202 10.65 -0.50 -11.40
CA GLY A 202 10.84 0.63 -12.33
C GLY A 202 9.90 1.81 -12.06
N ASN A 203 9.37 1.89 -10.84
CA ASN A 203 8.41 2.90 -10.45
C ASN A 203 9.11 4.19 -10.01
N LEU A 204 9.52 4.99 -11.00
CA LEU A 204 10.28 6.22 -10.75
C LEU A 204 9.54 7.20 -9.83
N HIS A 205 8.22 7.36 -9.99
CA HIS A 205 7.45 8.29 -9.17
C HIS A 205 7.44 7.89 -7.69
N LEU A 206 7.33 6.60 -7.40
CA LEU A 206 7.44 6.12 -6.02
C LEU A 206 8.86 6.27 -5.47
N VAL A 207 9.89 6.01 -6.28
CA VAL A 207 11.29 6.23 -5.90
C VAL A 207 11.54 7.70 -5.53
N GLU A 208 11.08 8.64 -6.36
CA GLU A 208 11.19 10.08 -6.13
C GLU A 208 10.42 10.50 -4.88
N ALA A 209 9.17 10.05 -4.71
CA ALA A 209 8.35 10.44 -3.56
C ALA A 209 8.91 9.91 -2.22
N LEU A 210 9.40 8.66 -2.19
CA LEU A 210 10.06 8.10 -1.00
C LEU A 210 11.33 8.89 -0.65
N TRP A 211 12.09 9.30 -1.66
CA TRP A 211 13.30 10.09 -1.49
C TRP A 211 13.01 11.50 -0.98
N ASP A 212 12.10 12.23 -1.63
CA ASP A 212 11.78 13.62 -1.32
C ASP A 212 11.16 13.78 0.07
N LEU A 213 10.42 12.76 0.53
CA LEU A 213 9.86 12.70 1.89
C LEU A 213 10.85 12.20 2.96
N ASN A 214 12.12 11.98 2.61
CA ASN A 214 13.16 11.44 3.49
C ASN A 214 12.76 10.10 4.16
N LEU A 215 12.00 9.26 3.44
CA LEU A 215 11.59 7.94 3.91
C LEU A 215 12.65 6.86 3.64
N VAL A 216 13.71 7.22 2.89
CA VAL A 216 14.85 6.36 2.58
C VAL A 216 16.04 6.75 3.44
N ARG A 217 16.40 5.93 4.45
CA ARG A 217 17.54 6.23 5.31
C ARG A 217 18.89 5.99 4.64
N ASP A 218 19.03 4.89 3.90
CA ASP A 218 20.24 4.55 3.18
C ASP A 218 19.91 3.99 1.78
N PRO A 219 20.07 4.80 0.72
CA PRO A 219 19.84 4.34 -0.66
C PRO A 219 20.91 3.37 -1.17
N ASN A 220 22.00 3.15 -0.41
CA ASN A 220 23.07 2.19 -0.73
C ASN A 220 22.99 0.90 0.08
N ARG A 221 21.93 0.73 0.87
CA ARG A 221 21.73 -0.46 1.68
C ARG A 221 21.91 -1.73 0.83
N VAL A 222 22.63 -2.69 1.40
CA VAL A 222 22.71 -4.06 0.89
C VAL A 222 21.59 -4.87 1.56
N GLN A 223 20.72 -5.47 0.75
CA GLN A 223 19.61 -6.32 1.18
C GLN A 223 20.11 -7.69 1.65
N SER A 224 19.24 -8.52 2.26
CA SER A 224 19.62 -9.86 2.69
C SER A 224 20.06 -10.77 1.54
N ASP A 225 19.54 -10.54 0.33
CA ASP A 225 19.92 -11.23 -0.90
C ASP A 225 21.26 -10.76 -1.51
N GLN A 226 21.99 -9.89 -0.80
CA GLN A 226 23.28 -9.31 -1.20
C GLN A 226 23.22 -8.33 -2.37
N THR A 227 22.05 -7.85 -2.77
CA THR A 227 21.91 -6.81 -3.79
C THR A 227 21.76 -5.41 -3.17
N THR A 228 21.90 -4.37 -4.00
CA THR A 228 21.46 -2.99 -3.66
C THR A 228 20.24 -2.61 -4.49
N ALA A 229 19.53 -1.54 -4.10
CA ALA A 229 18.41 -1.02 -4.87
C ALA A 229 18.77 -0.68 -6.34
N LEU A 230 20.00 -0.20 -6.58
CA LEU A 230 20.51 0.03 -7.94
C LEU A 230 20.68 -1.29 -8.70
N MET A 231 21.23 -2.32 -8.07
CA MET A 231 21.37 -3.65 -8.70
C MET A 231 20.02 -4.24 -9.07
N GLN A 232 19.02 -4.13 -8.18
CA GLN A 232 17.65 -4.55 -8.46
C GLN A 232 17.05 -3.81 -9.67
N ALA A 233 17.21 -2.48 -9.75
CA ALA A 233 16.76 -1.72 -10.92
C ALA A 233 17.45 -2.17 -12.23
N VAL A 234 18.75 -2.46 -12.18
CA VAL A 234 19.52 -2.91 -13.35
C VAL A 234 19.11 -4.32 -13.78
N MET A 235 18.95 -5.26 -12.83
CA MET A 235 18.49 -6.62 -13.10
C MET A 235 17.11 -6.64 -13.77
N CYS A 236 16.23 -5.71 -13.38
CA CYS A 236 14.87 -5.61 -13.92
C CYS A 236 14.76 -4.72 -15.16
N GLY A 237 15.85 -4.13 -15.66
CA GLY A 237 15.79 -3.26 -16.85
C GLY A 237 15.11 -1.90 -16.61
N SER A 238 15.09 -1.42 -15.37
CA SER A 238 14.41 -0.19 -14.94
C SER A 238 15.19 1.09 -15.29
N THR A 239 15.37 1.37 -16.58
CA THR A 239 16.26 2.42 -17.10
C THR A 239 16.04 3.81 -16.51
N TYR A 240 14.80 4.24 -16.30
CA TYR A 240 14.51 5.55 -15.73
C TYR A 240 14.95 5.66 -14.25
N VAL A 241 14.80 4.59 -13.48
CA VAL A 241 15.32 4.52 -12.10
C VAL A 241 16.85 4.50 -12.12
N VAL A 242 17.48 3.75 -13.03
CA VAL A 242 18.95 3.77 -13.19
C VAL A 242 19.46 5.16 -13.54
N GLN A 243 18.74 5.90 -14.40
CA GLN A 243 19.04 7.29 -14.72
C GLN A 243 18.88 8.19 -13.48
N TRP A 244 17.85 7.97 -12.65
CA TRP A 244 17.68 8.67 -11.39
C TRP A 244 18.88 8.46 -10.46
N PHE A 245 19.37 7.23 -10.29
CA PHE A 245 20.59 6.94 -9.53
C PHE A 245 21.82 7.66 -10.12
N CYS A 246 21.94 7.67 -11.46
CA CYS A 246 23.01 8.40 -12.14
C CYS A 246 22.95 9.90 -11.89
N ASN A 247 21.76 10.50 -11.81
CA ASN A 247 21.60 11.94 -11.57
C ASN A 247 21.94 12.33 -10.13
N HIS A 248 21.77 11.42 -9.16
CA HIS A 248 22.08 11.64 -7.75
C HIS A 248 23.54 11.32 -7.37
N ALA A 249 24.39 11.04 -8.36
CA ALA A 249 25.82 10.81 -8.17
C ALA A 249 26.67 11.95 -8.80
N PRO A 250 27.84 12.32 -8.25
CA PRO A 250 28.42 11.85 -7.00
C PRO A 250 27.68 12.46 -5.81
N GLY A 251 27.13 11.62 -4.94
CA GLY A 251 26.23 12.06 -3.88
C GLY A 251 25.75 10.88 -3.03
N PRO A 252 24.51 10.91 -2.52
CA PRO A 252 24.03 9.93 -1.55
C PRO A 252 23.98 8.50 -2.09
N THR A 253 24.01 8.29 -3.40
CA THR A 253 23.93 6.96 -4.03
C THR A 253 25.28 6.39 -4.49
N LEU A 254 26.40 7.06 -4.16
CA LEU A 254 27.72 6.72 -4.70
C LEU A 254 28.16 5.27 -4.38
N MET A 255 27.82 4.76 -3.19
CA MET A 255 28.31 3.45 -2.77
C MET A 255 27.62 2.30 -3.52
N SER A 256 26.39 2.50 -3.98
CA SER A 256 25.70 1.53 -4.84
C SER A 256 26.45 1.23 -6.15
N PHE A 257 27.19 2.21 -6.70
CA PHE A 257 27.99 2.00 -7.92
C PHE A 257 29.30 1.25 -7.67
N LYS A 258 29.80 1.26 -6.42
CA LYS A 258 31.07 0.63 -6.03
C LYS A 258 30.89 -0.77 -5.44
N TYR A 259 29.67 -1.08 -5.01
CA TYR A 259 29.37 -2.37 -4.42
C TYR A 259 29.55 -3.50 -5.45
N VAL A 260 30.13 -4.60 -4.99
CA VAL A 260 30.42 -5.81 -5.78
C VAL A 260 29.66 -6.95 -5.13
N HIS A 261 28.66 -7.47 -5.82
CA HIS A 261 27.90 -8.62 -5.39
C HIS A 261 28.81 -9.87 -5.36
N PRO A 262 28.79 -10.69 -4.30
CA PRO A 262 29.70 -11.85 -4.16
C PRO A 262 29.69 -12.84 -5.33
N LEU A 263 28.50 -13.10 -5.90
CA LEU A 263 28.31 -14.03 -7.02
C LEU A 263 28.20 -13.36 -8.40
N GLN A 264 27.51 -12.22 -8.50
CA GLN A 264 27.18 -11.57 -9.77
C GLN A 264 28.20 -10.49 -10.19
N GLY A 265 29.08 -10.07 -9.30
CA GLY A 265 30.09 -9.05 -9.58
C GLY A 265 29.58 -7.62 -9.45
N SER A 266 30.17 -6.72 -10.22
CA SER A 266 29.83 -5.30 -10.24
C SER A 266 28.49 -5.02 -10.92
N ILE A 267 28.01 -3.78 -10.82
CA ILE A 267 26.80 -3.35 -11.55
C ILE A 267 26.92 -3.50 -13.07
N LEU A 268 28.14 -3.46 -13.63
CA LEU A 268 28.39 -3.67 -15.06
C LEU A 268 28.34 -5.16 -15.45
N ASP A 269 28.66 -6.05 -14.53
CA ASP A 269 28.56 -7.51 -14.74
C ASP A 269 27.09 -7.95 -14.72
N ILE A 270 26.29 -7.28 -13.88
CA ILE A 270 24.85 -7.49 -13.74
C ILE A 270 24.06 -6.87 -14.91
N ALA A 271 24.51 -5.74 -15.45
CA ALA A 271 23.81 -5.04 -16.52
C ALA A 271 23.57 -5.95 -17.74
N PRO A 272 22.31 -6.14 -18.16
CA PRO A 272 21.98 -7.07 -19.23
C PRO A 272 22.67 -6.62 -20.52
N LYS A 273 23.54 -7.46 -21.07
CA LYS A 273 24.28 -7.16 -22.32
C LYS A 273 23.36 -6.93 -23.52
N SER A 274 22.12 -7.39 -23.46
CA SER A 274 21.08 -7.14 -24.46
C SER A 274 20.55 -5.70 -24.44
N ASP A 275 20.66 -5.00 -23.31
CA ASP A 275 20.34 -3.57 -23.20
C ASP A 275 21.62 -2.73 -23.25
N SER A 276 22.11 -2.51 -24.47
CA SER A 276 23.29 -1.68 -24.72
C SER A 276 23.15 -0.26 -24.16
N GLY A 277 21.92 0.29 -24.09
CA GLY A 277 21.66 1.63 -23.59
C GLY A 277 21.94 1.74 -22.10
N MET A 278 21.45 0.80 -21.30
CA MET A 278 21.68 0.75 -19.86
C MET A 278 23.16 0.51 -19.53
N TYR A 279 23.79 -0.45 -20.21
CA TYR A 279 25.21 -0.75 -20.02
C TYR A 279 26.08 0.49 -20.29
N ASP A 280 25.85 1.17 -21.41
CA ASP A 280 26.59 2.37 -21.78
C ASP A 280 26.34 3.54 -20.81
N LEU A 281 25.11 3.69 -20.33
CA LEU A 281 24.76 4.68 -19.30
C LEU A 281 25.59 4.46 -18.03
N LEU A 282 25.57 3.24 -17.49
CA LEU A 282 26.31 2.87 -16.29
C LEU A 282 27.82 3.02 -16.48
N LYS A 283 28.36 2.51 -17.60
CA LYS A 283 29.78 2.60 -17.91
C LYS A 283 30.26 4.05 -17.98
N ARG A 284 29.54 4.91 -18.71
CA ARG A 284 29.85 6.35 -18.77
C ARG A 284 29.79 6.99 -17.38
N LYS A 285 28.81 6.60 -16.56
CA LYS A 285 28.68 7.17 -15.21
C LYS A 285 29.85 6.76 -14.32
N ILE A 286 30.22 5.49 -14.32
CA ILE A 286 31.34 4.96 -13.51
C ILE A 286 32.66 5.63 -13.88
N ILE A 287 32.98 5.76 -15.18
CA ILE A 287 34.20 6.46 -15.64
C ILE A 287 34.24 7.88 -15.09
N LYS A 288 33.14 8.64 -15.21
CA LYS A 288 33.05 10.01 -14.67
C LYS A 288 33.24 10.07 -13.14
N LEU A 289 32.78 9.05 -12.41
CA LEU A 289 32.93 8.99 -10.96
C LEU A 289 34.37 8.69 -10.54
N ASP A 290 35.11 7.88 -11.31
CA ASP A 290 36.52 7.62 -11.03
C ASP A 290 37.41 8.81 -11.40
N ASP A 291 37.16 9.48 -12.53
CA ASP A 291 37.87 10.72 -12.92
C ASP A 291 37.70 11.85 -11.88
N SER A 292 36.56 11.88 -11.18
CA SER A 292 36.27 12.89 -10.15
C SER A 292 37.08 12.71 -8.84
N LYS A 293 37.76 11.57 -8.64
CA LYS A 293 38.65 11.34 -7.49
C LYS A 293 40.01 12.02 -7.64
N ASP A 294 40.42 12.35 -8.87
CA ASP A 294 41.75 12.90 -9.18
C ASP A 294 41.79 14.43 -9.33
N THR A 295 40.68 15.13 -9.06
CA THR A 295 40.70 16.61 -8.94
C THR A 295 40.89 16.98 -7.47
N PRO A 296 42.11 17.33 -7.00
CA PRO A 296 42.28 17.88 -5.68
C PRO A 296 41.43 19.14 -5.58
N LYS A 297 40.49 19.17 -4.63
CA LYS A 297 39.79 20.39 -4.24
C LYS A 297 40.84 21.40 -3.77
N ARG A 298 41.36 22.21 -4.69
CA ARG A 298 41.99 23.49 -4.38
C ARG A 298 40.88 24.39 -3.84
N PHE A 299 40.59 24.25 -2.55
CA PHE A 299 40.02 25.37 -1.82
C PHE A 299 41.12 26.42 -1.76
N ALA A 300 41.02 27.38 -2.66
CA ALA A 300 41.66 28.66 -2.51
C ALA A 300 41.11 29.27 -1.21
N ASN A 301 41.98 29.34 -0.20
CA ASN A 301 41.84 30.32 0.86
C ASN A 301 41.77 31.70 0.19
N THR A 302 40.62 32.36 0.34
CA THR A 302 40.57 33.81 0.22
C THR A 302 40.07 34.33 1.57
N ILE A 303 40.95 35.16 2.14
CA ILE A 303 40.90 35.87 3.41
C ILE A 303 39.69 36.81 3.47
#